data_AF-W0RN23-F1
#
_entry.id   AF-W0RN23-F1
#
_cell.length_a   1.000
_cell.length_b   1.000
_cell.length_c   1.000
_cell.angle_alpha   90.00
_cell.angle_beta   90.00
_cell.angle_gamma   90.00
#
_symmetry.space_group_name_H-M   'P 1'
#
loop_
_entity.id
_entity.type
_entity.pdbx_description
1 polymer ?
#
loop_
_entity_poly.entity_id
_entity_poly.type
_entity_poly.pdbx_seq_one_letter_code
_entity_poly.pdbx_strand_id
1 'polypeptide(L)'
;MIPLLAFRNLLQRPWRSALLLLGFAMGVSVMIVLLSVGEALVAQARDRRLVGGGEITVLPEGLDLEMLKVGGLGGIYFSIPNARFVQLQLLDAPRLAADVRAVAPQIEGKLVYLRLPDGREMPVQAAGDVPGATTAVGAAPRIVAGAWRDDDGDRRWSRPTPAELRHDIDHFHLPPAGVARPESWAEWHYFNVLSPDGKRWAFVSLIVAGDVTHRASGLWGGQVLVTTHAQGETDGGRRYSAIAGPDAVRFSTTDADLTIGASSVRVLPDGRYAVHAEAPAERGGGRATVDLVVTPQPRAYFPGATLESGDFASGYAVAALRADASGTLCAAGACERLTSVQAYHDHNWGTWQGVTWEWGAGRAGDLTLLYGRVQPPDSLGTRSSLFLYVVDSLGFRALFRPRDIAYVDDRVVTVGGRTIRVPSRGIMLDARGADTIRVELDVEHASATDTRLGLVERGDADAARHLARPYFVQMKGRLRISGRVGGQIVGGEGAGFFETYR
;
A
#
# COMPACT_ATOMS: atom_id res chain seq x y z
N MET A 1 70.79 36.03 -22.25
CA MET A 1 70.70 37.21 -21.37
C MET A 1 69.61 37.11 -20.30
N ILE A 2 68.36 36.74 -20.65
CA ILE A 2 67.25 36.57 -19.69
C ILE A 2 67.54 35.58 -18.52
N PRO A 3 68.12 34.38 -18.72
CA PRO A 3 68.38 33.44 -17.62
C PRO A 3 69.43 33.96 -16.62
N LEU A 4 70.41 34.73 -17.10
CA LEU A 4 71.47 35.31 -16.30
C LEU A 4 70.97 36.45 -15.39
N LEU A 5 69.99 37.23 -15.86
CA LEU A 5 69.31 38.27 -15.07
C LEU A 5 68.36 37.68 -14.03
N ALA A 6 67.63 36.61 -14.37
CA ALA A 6 66.75 35.92 -13.43
C ALA A 6 67.53 35.30 -12.25
N PHE A 7 68.65 34.63 -12.54
CA PHE A 7 69.48 33.98 -11.52
C PHE A 7 70.14 34.99 -10.56
N ARG A 8 70.54 36.15 -11.08
CA ARG A 8 71.15 37.23 -10.28
C ARG A 8 70.15 37.90 -9.34
N ASN A 9 68.88 38.00 -9.74
CA ASN A 9 67.80 38.52 -8.90
C ASN A 9 67.40 37.53 -7.79
N LEU A 10 67.46 36.22 -8.08
CA LEU A 10 67.32 35.14 -7.10
C LEU A 10 68.37 35.22 -5.97
N LEU A 11 69.63 35.50 -6.31
CA LEU A 11 70.75 35.63 -5.37
C LEU A 11 70.75 36.93 -4.54
N GLN A 12 70.21 38.04 -5.07
CA GLN A 12 70.22 39.33 -4.37
C GLN A 12 69.18 39.46 -3.25
N ARG A 13 68.08 38.71 -3.31
CA ARG A 13 66.99 38.76 -2.31
C ARG A 13 66.51 37.35 -1.94
N PRO A 14 67.38 36.54 -1.30
CA PRO A 14 67.17 35.10 -1.14
C PRO A 14 65.84 34.78 -0.46
N TRP A 15 65.46 35.54 0.58
CA TRP A 15 64.20 35.29 1.29
C TRP A 15 62.93 35.60 0.50
N ARG A 16 62.92 36.68 -0.28
CA ARG A 16 61.74 37.03 -1.10
C ARG A 16 61.56 36.04 -2.24
N SER A 17 62.67 35.62 -2.85
CA SER A 17 62.68 34.61 -3.91
C SER A 17 62.27 33.23 -3.37
N ALA A 18 62.74 32.84 -2.18
CA ALA A 18 62.31 31.60 -1.53
C ALA A 18 60.81 31.62 -1.20
N LEU A 19 60.28 32.71 -0.67
CA LEU A 19 58.85 32.86 -0.38
C LEU A 19 57.99 32.77 -1.65
N LEU A 20 58.42 33.43 -2.74
CA LEU A 20 57.72 33.37 -4.04
C LEU A 20 57.76 31.97 -4.65
N LEU A 21 58.91 31.27 -4.58
CA LEU A 21 59.03 29.90 -5.07
C LEU A 21 58.19 28.93 -4.24
N LEU A 22 58.17 29.06 -2.91
CA LEU A 22 57.31 28.28 -2.02
C LEU A 22 55.83 28.54 -2.30
N GLY A 23 55.43 29.81 -2.45
CA GLY A 23 54.05 30.18 -2.77
C GLY A 23 53.62 29.66 -4.15
N PHE A 24 54.50 29.74 -5.15
CA PHE A 24 54.25 29.19 -6.48
C PHE A 24 54.16 27.66 -6.47
N ALA A 25 55.10 26.98 -5.81
CA ALA A 25 55.09 25.52 -5.67
C ALA A 25 53.84 25.03 -4.90
N MET A 26 53.41 25.77 -3.86
CA MET A 26 52.19 25.50 -3.13
C MET A 26 50.95 25.72 -4.03
N GLY A 27 50.88 26.83 -4.76
CA GLY A 27 49.80 27.09 -5.70
C GLY A 27 49.68 26.03 -6.80
N VAL A 28 50.81 25.61 -7.37
CA VAL A 28 50.86 24.53 -8.37
C VAL A 28 50.44 23.20 -7.74
N SER A 29 50.92 22.89 -6.53
CA SER A 29 50.53 21.65 -5.83
C SER A 29 49.04 21.61 -5.55
N VAL A 30 48.44 22.71 -5.09
CA VAL A 30 46.98 22.82 -4.89
C VAL A 30 46.24 22.64 -6.21
N MET A 31 46.71 23.27 -7.29
CA MET A 31 46.09 23.12 -8.62
C MET A 31 46.14 21.68 -9.12
N ILE A 32 47.26 20.97 -8.93
CA ILE A 32 47.41 19.55 -9.29
C ILE A 32 46.45 18.69 -8.46
N VAL A 33 46.33 18.95 -7.16
CA VAL A 33 45.37 18.24 -6.30
C VAL A 33 43.95 18.48 -6.79
N LEU A 34 43.56 19.72 -7.07
CA LEU A 34 42.22 20.04 -7.58
C LEU A 34 41.92 19.39 -8.94
N LEU A 35 42.89 19.38 -9.86
CA LEU A 35 42.77 18.68 -11.14
C LEU A 35 42.63 17.17 -10.96
N SER A 36 43.39 16.57 -10.03
CA SER A 36 43.30 15.14 -9.73
C SER A 36 41.95 14.75 -9.11
N VAL A 37 41.37 15.63 -8.27
CA VAL A 37 40.00 15.46 -7.73
C VAL A 37 38.98 15.58 -8.86
N GLY A 38 39.14 16.55 -9.76
CA GLY A 38 38.29 16.69 -10.94
C GLY A 38 38.33 15.47 -11.86
N GLU A 39 39.52 14.91 -12.08
CA GLU A 39 39.69 13.71 -12.90
C GLU A 39 39.10 12.46 -12.24
N ALA A 40 39.25 12.31 -10.91
CA ALA A 40 38.61 11.25 -10.14
C ALA A 40 37.07 11.34 -10.19
N LEU A 41 36.51 12.55 -10.05
CA LEU A 41 35.06 12.78 -10.17
C LEU A 41 34.55 12.47 -11.58
N VAL A 42 35.29 12.85 -12.62
CA VAL A 42 34.93 12.54 -14.02
C VAL A 42 35.06 11.04 -14.31
N ALA A 43 36.07 10.37 -13.76
CA ALA A 43 36.21 8.92 -13.89
C ALA A 43 35.08 8.16 -13.18
N GLN A 44 34.68 8.62 -11.99
CA GLN A 44 33.54 8.08 -11.24
C GLN A 44 32.20 8.32 -11.95
N ALA A 45 32.00 9.49 -12.55
CA ALA A 45 30.82 9.78 -13.37
C ALA A 45 30.77 8.92 -14.66
N ARG A 46 31.94 8.58 -15.23
CA ARG A 46 32.06 7.75 -16.44
C ARG A 46 31.98 6.25 -16.18
N ASP A 47 31.98 5.79 -14.93
CA ASP A 47 31.79 4.37 -14.64
C ASP A 47 30.39 3.94 -15.11
N ARG A 48 30.39 3.00 -16.06
CA ARG A 48 29.18 2.45 -16.67
C ARG A 48 28.46 1.48 -15.75
N ARG A 49 29.12 1.01 -14.69
CA ARG A 49 28.42 0.22 -13.66
C ARG A 49 27.51 1.16 -12.88
N LEU A 50 26.22 0.84 -12.90
CA LEU A 50 25.25 1.49 -12.02
C LEU A 50 25.68 1.27 -10.57
N VAL A 51 25.31 2.20 -9.68
CA VAL A 51 25.40 2.00 -8.22
C VAL A 51 24.65 0.68 -7.94
N GLY A 52 25.38 -0.40 -7.59
CA GLY A 52 24.81 -1.74 -7.38
C GLY A 52 25.00 -2.79 -8.50
N GLY A 53 25.72 -2.50 -9.60
CA GLY A 53 26.21 -3.54 -10.54
C GLY A 53 25.20 -4.16 -11.51
N GLY A 54 23.95 -3.71 -11.56
CA GLY A 54 22.92 -4.17 -12.51
C GLY A 54 22.88 -3.41 -13.85
N GLU A 55 22.05 -3.88 -14.80
CA GLU A 55 21.77 -3.21 -16.09
C GLU A 55 20.70 -2.11 -15.97
N ILE A 56 19.83 -2.19 -14.95
CA ILE A 56 18.76 -1.22 -14.65
C ILE A 56 18.75 -0.95 -13.14
N THR A 57 18.69 0.32 -12.76
CA THR A 57 18.48 0.76 -11.36
C THR A 57 17.13 1.46 -11.25
N VAL A 58 16.32 1.04 -10.29
CA VAL A 58 15.04 1.69 -9.98
C VAL A 58 15.27 2.69 -8.86
N LEU A 59 14.89 3.94 -9.08
CA LEU A 59 14.96 5.02 -8.09
C LEU A 59 13.57 5.66 -7.89
N PRO A 60 13.30 6.23 -6.71
CA PRO A 60 12.14 7.11 -6.52
C PRO A 60 12.08 8.22 -7.57
N GLU A 61 10.85 8.57 -7.96
CA GLU A 61 10.58 9.63 -8.93
C GLU A 61 11.19 10.97 -8.48
N GLY A 62 11.86 11.68 -9.39
CA GLY A 62 12.51 12.98 -9.12
C GLY A 62 13.98 12.91 -8.68
N LEU A 63 14.59 11.72 -8.62
CA LEU A 63 16.01 11.56 -8.30
C LEU A 63 16.88 11.38 -9.55
N ASP A 64 18.01 12.09 -9.56
CA ASP A 64 19.02 12.02 -10.62
C ASP A 64 20.15 11.04 -10.24
N LEU A 65 20.43 10.08 -11.11
CA LEU A 65 21.52 9.12 -10.99
C LEU A 65 22.89 9.81 -10.94
N GLU A 66 23.06 10.93 -11.66
CA GLU A 66 24.31 11.67 -11.67
C GLU A 66 24.59 12.30 -10.30
N MET A 67 23.56 12.81 -9.61
CA MET A 67 23.69 13.34 -8.25
C MET A 67 24.12 12.27 -7.22
N LEU A 68 23.72 11.02 -7.40
CA LEU A 68 24.13 9.90 -6.54
C LEU A 68 25.60 9.50 -6.78
N LYS A 69 26.06 9.53 -8.03
CA LYS A 69 27.44 9.13 -8.40
C LYS A 69 28.52 10.11 -7.93
N VAL A 70 28.27 11.42 -7.99
CA VAL A 70 29.27 12.45 -7.61
C VAL A 70 29.34 12.74 -6.10
N GLY A 71 28.57 12.04 -5.25
CA GLY A 71 28.65 12.19 -3.80
C GLY A 71 28.25 13.57 -3.26
N GLY A 72 27.65 14.44 -4.09
CA GLY A 72 27.28 15.81 -3.73
C GLY A 72 26.20 15.90 -2.65
N LEU A 73 25.57 14.78 -2.31
CA LEU A 73 24.49 14.66 -1.33
C LEU A 73 24.80 13.51 -0.35
N GLY A 74 25.94 13.58 0.33
CA GLY A 74 26.31 12.67 1.41
C GLY A 74 25.37 12.82 2.61
N GLY A 75 24.17 12.23 2.53
CA GLY A 75 23.21 12.24 3.62
C GLY A 75 21.74 12.06 3.23
N ILE A 76 21.39 12.05 1.94
CA ILE A 76 19.98 11.81 1.58
C ILE A 76 19.73 10.32 1.39
N TYR A 77 18.98 9.75 2.34
CA TYR A 77 18.49 8.40 2.27
C TYR A 77 17.13 8.39 1.59
N PHE A 78 16.99 7.59 0.56
CA PHE A 78 15.71 7.36 -0.08
C PHE A 78 15.32 5.89 0.11
N SER A 79 14.05 5.65 0.41
CA SER A 79 13.44 4.33 0.36
C SER A 79 12.54 4.26 -0.86
N ILE A 80 12.39 3.06 -1.40
CA ILE A 80 11.32 2.78 -2.37
C ILE A 80 10.14 2.28 -1.53
N PRO A 81 9.04 3.05 -1.41
CA PRO A 81 7.83 2.56 -0.75
C PRO A 81 7.39 1.27 -1.43
N ASN A 82 7.02 0.27 -0.63
CA ASN A 82 6.65 -1.05 -1.15
C ASN A 82 7.73 -1.72 -2.04
N ALA A 83 9.02 -1.54 -1.73
CA ALA A 83 10.14 -2.16 -2.47
C ALA A 83 9.95 -3.68 -2.69
N ARG A 84 9.44 -4.39 -1.67
CA ARG A 84 9.14 -5.83 -1.79
C ARG A 84 8.07 -6.11 -2.84
N PHE A 85 7.02 -5.27 -2.94
CA PHE A 85 6.04 -5.39 -4.02
C PHE A 85 6.67 -5.15 -5.39
N VAL A 86 7.49 -4.11 -5.53
CA VAL A 86 8.20 -3.82 -6.80
C VAL A 86 9.05 -5.03 -7.21
N GLN A 87 9.74 -5.65 -6.27
CA GLN A 87 10.45 -6.90 -6.56
C GLN A 87 9.49 -8.03 -6.94
N LEU A 88 8.56 -8.42 -6.06
CA LEU A 88 7.77 -9.65 -6.22
C LEU A 88 6.71 -9.57 -7.33
N GLN A 89 6.14 -8.40 -7.58
CA GLN A 89 5.00 -8.21 -8.48
C GLN A 89 5.35 -7.56 -9.81
N LEU A 90 6.49 -6.86 -9.89
CA LEU A 90 6.94 -6.23 -11.12
C LEU A 90 8.19 -6.93 -11.67
N LEU A 91 9.31 -6.88 -10.95
CA LEU A 91 10.61 -7.28 -11.50
C LEU A 91 10.79 -8.81 -11.55
N ASP A 92 10.38 -9.52 -10.51
CA ASP A 92 10.38 -11.00 -10.40
C ASP A 92 9.01 -11.60 -10.79
N ALA A 93 8.24 -10.86 -11.61
CA ALA A 93 6.97 -11.33 -12.10
C ALA A 93 7.18 -12.36 -13.23
N PRO A 94 6.35 -13.43 -13.32
CA PRO A 94 6.44 -14.38 -14.43
C PRO A 94 6.34 -13.72 -15.82
N ARG A 95 5.65 -12.58 -15.90
CA ARG A 95 5.51 -11.78 -17.13
C ARG A 95 6.83 -11.26 -17.66
N LEU A 96 7.79 -10.95 -16.79
CA LEU A 96 9.10 -10.41 -17.16
C LEU A 96 10.22 -11.45 -17.09
N ALA A 97 9.91 -12.74 -16.89
CA ALA A 97 10.92 -13.78 -16.72
C ALA A 97 11.86 -13.97 -17.93
N ALA A 98 11.45 -13.51 -19.12
CA ALA A 98 12.29 -13.52 -20.32
C ALA A 98 13.25 -12.30 -20.38
N ASP A 99 12.91 -11.20 -19.71
CA ASP A 99 13.61 -9.93 -19.79
C ASP A 99 14.44 -9.64 -18.52
N VAL A 100 14.02 -10.16 -17.37
CA VAL A 100 14.65 -9.95 -16.06
C VAL A 100 15.26 -11.26 -15.58
N ARG A 101 16.59 -11.30 -15.52
CA ARG A 101 17.34 -12.49 -15.07
C ARG A 101 17.45 -12.58 -13.55
N ALA A 102 17.67 -11.45 -12.87
CA ALA A 102 17.87 -11.38 -11.43
C ALA A 102 17.55 -9.97 -10.92
N VAL A 103 17.13 -9.88 -9.66
CA VAL A 103 16.78 -8.64 -8.97
C VAL A 103 17.45 -8.65 -7.60
N ALA A 104 18.21 -7.60 -7.27
CA ALA A 104 18.88 -7.46 -5.99
C ALA A 104 18.36 -6.22 -5.23
N PRO A 105 17.59 -6.38 -4.16
CA PRO A 105 17.20 -5.27 -3.30
C PRO A 105 18.39 -4.86 -2.43
N GLN A 106 18.64 -3.56 -2.33
CA GLN A 106 19.78 -3.02 -1.58
C GLN A 106 19.38 -1.78 -0.77
N ILE A 107 20.01 -1.63 0.38
CA ILE A 107 20.06 -0.42 1.19
C ILE A 107 21.54 -0.05 1.28
N GLU A 108 21.92 1.12 0.74
CA GLU A 108 23.31 1.54 0.73
C GLU A 108 23.55 2.82 1.54
N GLY A 109 24.79 2.97 2.00
CA GLY A 109 25.32 4.24 2.52
C GLY A 109 24.79 4.69 3.89
N LYS A 110 24.15 3.82 4.68
CA LYS A 110 23.58 4.15 6.00
C LYS A 110 24.69 4.50 6.99
N LEU A 111 24.77 5.76 7.41
CA LEU A 111 25.65 6.17 8.49
C LEU A 111 25.20 5.52 9.81
N VAL A 112 26.06 4.71 10.40
CA VAL A 112 25.89 4.16 11.74
C VAL A 112 27.14 4.46 12.56
N TYR A 113 27.01 4.43 13.88
CA TYR A 113 28.12 4.66 14.81
C TYR A 113 28.44 3.36 15.53
N LEU A 114 29.66 2.85 15.33
CA LEU A 114 30.15 1.71 16.09
C LEU A 114 30.76 2.21 17.39
N ARG A 115 30.27 1.69 18.52
CA ARG A 115 30.89 1.90 19.82
C ARG A 115 31.89 0.78 20.08
N LEU A 116 33.16 1.15 20.20
CA LEU A 116 34.24 0.24 20.52
C LEU A 116 34.22 -0.12 22.03
N PRO A 117 34.89 -1.22 22.44
CA PRO A 117 34.96 -1.63 23.85
C PRO A 117 35.57 -0.56 24.78
N ASP A 118 36.41 0.33 24.24
CA ASP A 118 37.01 1.45 24.96
C ASP A 118 36.07 2.68 25.08
N GLY A 119 34.82 2.56 24.61
CA GLY A 119 33.81 3.61 24.65
C GLY A 119 33.90 4.62 23.51
N ARG A 120 34.90 4.54 22.62
CA ARG A 120 35.00 5.43 21.46
C ARG A 120 33.94 5.09 20.42
N GLU A 121 33.34 6.12 19.85
CA GLU A 121 32.41 5.99 18.73
C GLU A 121 33.12 6.30 17.41
N MET A 122 32.87 5.46 16.41
CA MET A 122 33.43 5.61 15.07
C MET A 122 32.29 5.64 14.05
N PRO A 123 32.19 6.68 13.21
CA PRO A 123 31.24 6.70 12.11
C PRO A 123 31.64 5.66 11.06
N VAL A 124 30.70 4.83 10.65
CA VAL A 124 30.87 3.87 9.56
C VAL A 124 29.67 3.93 8.61
N GLN A 125 29.90 3.60 7.34
CA GLN A 125 28.82 3.40 6.39
C GLN A 125 28.43 1.91 6.38
N ALA A 126 27.15 1.65 6.59
CA ALA A 126 26.54 0.34 6.51
C ALA A 126 25.73 0.20 5.23
N ALA A 127 25.81 -0.98 4.64
CA ALA A 127 24.92 -1.42 3.57
C ALA A 127 24.24 -2.72 3.99
N GLY A 128 23.05 -2.96 3.47
CA GLY A 128 22.31 -4.21 3.62
C GLY A 128 21.80 -4.63 2.26
N ASP A 129 21.97 -5.91 1.94
CA ASP A 129 21.51 -6.50 0.69
C ASP A 129 21.14 -7.96 0.94
N VAL A 130 20.47 -8.60 -0.03
CA VAL A 130 20.19 -10.04 0.01
C VAL A 130 21.37 -10.76 -0.68
N PRO A 131 22.25 -11.46 0.06
CA PRO A 131 23.57 -11.90 -0.45
C PRO A 131 23.51 -12.70 -1.76
N GLY A 132 22.60 -13.67 -1.86
CA GLY A 132 22.39 -14.51 -3.03
C GLY A 132 21.84 -13.73 -4.21
N ALA A 133 20.95 -12.77 -3.97
CA ALA A 133 20.39 -11.91 -5.00
C ALA A 133 21.45 -10.94 -5.56
N THR A 134 22.23 -10.32 -4.68
CA THR A 134 23.37 -9.45 -5.03
C THR A 134 24.43 -10.22 -5.83
N THR A 135 24.68 -11.48 -5.48
CA THR A 135 25.57 -12.35 -6.25
C THR A 135 25.00 -12.65 -7.63
N ALA A 136 23.69 -12.89 -7.75
CA ALA A 136 23.03 -13.21 -9.02
C ALA A 136 23.08 -12.06 -10.03
N VAL A 137 23.10 -10.80 -9.56
CA VAL A 137 23.30 -9.61 -10.42
C VAL A 137 24.78 -9.28 -10.66
N GLY A 138 25.72 -10.07 -10.12
CA GLY A 138 27.16 -9.86 -10.30
C GLY A 138 27.76 -8.75 -9.44
N ALA A 139 27.10 -8.37 -8.34
CA ALA A 139 27.46 -7.26 -7.47
C ALA A 139 27.97 -7.68 -6.08
N ALA A 140 28.35 -8.95 -5.90
CA ALA A 140 28.78 -9.48 -4.60
C ALA A 140 29.95 -8.66 -4.02
N PRO A 141 29.84 -8.14 -2.78
CA PRO A 141 30.89 -7.34 -2.18
C PRO A 141 32.11 -8.19 -1.81
N ARG A 142 33.28 -7.56 -1.78
CA ARG A 142 34.48 -8.19 -1.21
C ARG A 142 34.37 -8.21 0.31
N ILE A 143 34.21 -9.39 0.89
CA ILE A 143 34.16 -9.57 2.35
C ILE A 143 35.59 -9.58 2.92
N VAL A 144 35.87 -8.61 3.79
CA VAL A 144 37.18 -8.50 4.50
C VAL A 144 37.20 -9.40 5.74
N ALA A 145 36.07 -9.51 6.45
CA ALA A 145 35.92 -10.34 7.64
C ALA A 145 34.47 -10.82 7.77
N GLY A 146 34.28 -12.00 8.36
CA GLY A 146 32.96 -12.61 8.57
C GLY A 146 32.45 -13.43 7.37
N ALA A 147 31.15 -13.72 7.39
CA ALA A 147 30.44 -14.38 6.29
C ALA A 147 29.21 -13.55 5.91
N TRP A 148 28.91 -13.50 4.61
CA TRP A 148 27.76 -12.82 4.05
C TRP A 148 26.97 -13.82 3.22
N ARG A 149 25.88 -14.35 3.79
CA ARG A 149 25.06 -15.44 3.22
C ARG A 149 23.61 -15.21 3.60
N ASP A 150 22.70 -15.63 2.72
CA ASP A 150 21.25 -15.53 2.96
C ASP A 150 20.88 -16.15 4.32
N ASP A 151 20.07 -15.43 5.08
CA ASP A 151 19.40 -15.93 6.27
C ASP A 151 17.88 -16.10 6.07
N ASP A 152 17.16 -16.47 7.13
CA ASP A 152 15.70 -16.64 7.08
C ASP A 152 14.97 -15.31 6.82
N GLY A 153 15.53 -14.18 7.26
CA GLY A 153 14.99 -12.85 6.99
C GLY A 153 15.10 -12.49 5.51
N ASP A 154 16.25 -12.77 4.90
CA ASP A 154 16.50 -12.59 3.46
C ASP A 154 15.55 -13.45 2.62
N ARG A 155 15.35 -14.71 3.02
CA ARG A 155 14.40 -15.62 2.38
C ARG A 155 12.96 -15.14 2.54
N ARG A 156 12.52 -14.78 3.75
CA ARG A 156 11.17 -14.25 3.99
C ARG A 156 10.93 -12.96 3.20
N TRP A 157 11.94 -12.12 3.08
CA TRP A 157 11.80 -10.85 2.37
C TRP A 157 11.69 -11.07 0.85
N SER A 158 12.57 -11.89 0.28
CA SER A 158 12.68 -12.08 -1.17
C SER A 158 11.75 -13.15 -1.74
N ARG A 159 11.37 -14.14 -0.93
CA ARG A 159 10.55 -15.31 -1.29
C ARG A 159 9.70 -15.74 -0.09
N PRO A 160 8.78 -14.87 0.40
CA PRO A 160 7.90 -15.23 1.50
C PRO A 160 7.05 -16.43 1.14
N THR A 161 6.79 -17.30 2.12
CA THR A 161 5.69 -18.26 2.04
C THR A 161 4.36 -17.51 1.89
N PRO A 162 3.30 -18.14 1.36
CA PRO A 162 2.00 -17.50 1.27
C PRO A 162 1.50 -16.92 2.59
N ALA A 163 1.66 -17.64 3.71
CA ALA A 163 1.26 -17.17 5.04
C ALA A 163 2.10 -15.97 5.52
N GLU A 164 3.42 -16.03 5.37
CA GLU A 164 4.31 -14.89 5.70
C GLU A 164 3.92 -13.65 4.89
N LEU A 165 3.62 -13.81 3.59
CA LEU A 165 3.16 -12.70 2.75
C LEU A 165 1.84 -12.11 3.26
N ARG A 166 0.87 -12.94 3.69
CA ARG A 166 -0.39 -12.43 4.26
C ARG A 166 -0.14 -11.67 5.56
N HIS A 167 0.57 -12.26 6.51
CA HIS A 167 0.93 -11.57 7.75
C HIS A 167 1.66 -10.25 7.50
N ASP A 168 2.57 -10.20 6.52
CA ASP A 168 3.33 -8.99 6.24
C ASP A 168 2.50 -7.86 5.62
N ILE A 169 1.46 -8.15 4.84
CA ILE A 169 0.63 -7.13 4.18
C ILE A 169 -0.66 -6.78 4.94
N ASP A 170 -1.03 -7.60 5.93
CA ASP A 170 -2.39 -7.64 6.49
C ASP A 170 -2.39 -7.65 8.04
N HIS A 171 -1.26 -7.32 8.66
CA HIS A 171 -1.16 -7.13 10.12
C HIS A 171 -1.81 -5.81 10.55
N PHE A 172 -2.14 -5.72 11.84
CA PHE A 172 -2.72 -4.51 12.41
C PHE A 172 -1.67 -3.43 12.67
N HIS A 173 -2.10 -2.19 12.76
CA HIS A 173 -1.26 -1.04 12.99
C HIS A 173 -1.64 -0.34 14.30
N LEU A 174 -0.67 0.37 14.87
CA LEU A 174 -0.95 1.34 15.92
C LEU A 174 -1.10 2.72 15.28
N PRO A 175 -1.98 3.59 15.82
CA PRO A 175 -2.02 4.99 15.44
C PRO A 175 -0.61 5.61 15.48
N PRO A 176 -0.17 6.27 14.41
CA PRO A 176 1.06 7.05 14.44
C PRO A 176 1.03 8.10 15.56
N ALA A 177 2.21 8.43 16.10
CA ALA A 177 2.31 9.50 17.08
C ALA A 177 1.87 10.84 16.47
N GLY A 178 1.05 11.61 17.20
CA GLY A 178 0.62 12.95 16.77
C GLY A 178 -0.64 12.99 15.91
N VAL A 179 -1.32 11.87 15.71
CA VAL A 179 -2.67 11.84 15.13
C VAL A 179 -3.63 12.62 16.03
N ALA A 180 -4.43 13.53 15.48
CA ALA A 180 -5.25 14.46 16.27
C ALA A 180 -6.43 13.80 17.00
N ARG A 181 -6.94 12.68 16.47
CA ARG A 181 -8.16 12.01 16.95
C ARG A 181 -7.95 10.49 17.09
N PRO A 182 -7.07 10.05 18.01
CA PRO A 182 -6.77 8.62 18.21
C PRO A 182 -8.02 7.81 18.59
N GLU A 183 -9.04 8.42 19.21
CA GLU A 183 -10.34 7.80 19.50
C GLU A 183 -11.16 7.47 18.24
N SER A 184 -10.87 8.12 17.11
CA SER A 184 -11.47 7.83 15.81
C SER A 184 -10.69 6.79 15.00
N TRP A 185 -9.59 6.27 15.57
CA TRP A 185 -8.85 5.20 14.94
C TRP A 185 -9.73 3.97 14.80
N ALA A 186 -9.76 3.41 13.60
CA ALA A 186 -10.34 2.12 13.35
C ALA A 186 -9.52 1.37 12.31
N GLU A 187 -9.49 0.06 12.47
CA GLU A 187 -8.82 -0.85 11.59
C GLU A 187 -9.64 -2.12 11.45
N TRP A 188 -9.78 -2.64 10.23
CA TRP A 188 -10.68 -3.76 10.00
C TRP A 188 -10.24 -4.67 8.87
N HIS A 189 -10.50 -5.96 9.07
CA HIS A 189 -10.62 -6.89 7.96
C HIS A 189 -12.02 -6.80 7.38
N TYR A 190 -12.11 -6.70 6.06
CA TYR A 190 -13.38 -6.66 5.33
C TYR A 190 -13.40 -7.67 4.21
N PHE A 191 -14.47 -8.47 4.16
CA PHE A 191 -14.68 -9.53 3.20
C PHE A 191 -16.00 -9.35 2.47
N ASN A 192 -15.96 -9.56 1.15
CA ASN A 192 -17.15 -9.62 0.32
C ASN A 192 -17.26 -11.02 -0.28
N VAL A 193 -18.45 -11.60 -0.21
CA VAL A 193 -18.75 -12.87 -0.88
C VAL A 193 -20.02 -12.77 -1.70
N LEU A 194 -19.99 -13.38 -2.88
CA LEU A 194 -21.11 -13.40 -3.81
C LEU A 194 -21.64 -14.84 -3.92
N SER A 195 -22.95 -15.04 -3.93
CA SER A 195 -23.54 -16.37 -4.17
C SER A 195 -23.22 -16.86 -5.59
N PRO A 196 -23.30 -18.19 -5.85
CA PRO A 196 -22.98 -18.74 -7.18
C PRO A 196 -23.80 -18.14 -8.32
N ASP A 197 -25.06 -17.76 -8.07
CA ASP A 197 -25.96 -17.13 -9.04
C ASP A 197 -25.79 -15.60 -9.14
N GLY A 198 -24.92 -15.01 -8.32
CA GLY A 198 -24.69 -13.56 -8.27
C GLY A 198 -25.83 -12.74 -7.69
N LYS A 199 -26.87 -13.39 -7.14
CA LYS A 199 -28.09 -12.72 -6.67
C LYS A 199 -28.08 -12.40 -5.19
N ARG A 200 -27.20 -13.01 -4.40
CA ARG A 200 -27.04 -12.74 -2.98
C ARG A 200 -25.59 -12.43 -2.69
N TRP A 201 -25.34 -11.54 -1.75
CA TRP A 201 -23.99 -11.22 -1.32
C TRP A 201 -23.98 -10.85 0.15
N ALA A 202 -22.80 -10.94 0.73
CA ALA A 202 -22.58 -10.52 2.11
C ALA A 202 -21.30 -9.71 2.22
N PHE A 203 -21.37 -8.73 3.12
CA PHE A 203 -20.27 -7.95 3.62
C PHE A 203 -19.98 -8.39 5.06
N VAL A 204 -18.73 -8.72 5.36
CA VAL A 204 -18.30 -9.18 6.68
C VAL A 204 -17.13 -8.32 7.12
N SER A 205 -17.33 -7.51 8.16
CA SER A 205 -16.31 -6.66 8.75
C SER A 205 -16.00 -7.13 10.16
N LEU A 206 -14.72 -7.27 10.48
CA LEU A 206 -14.24 -7.43 11.85
C LEU A 206 -13.33 -6.24 12.13
N ILE A 207 -13.78 -5.37 13.04
CA ILE A 207 -13.28 -4.01 13.24
C ILE A 207 -12.70 -3.89 14.64
N VAL A 208 -11.49 -3.39 14.77
CA VAL A 208 -10.90 -2.88 16.01
C VAL A 208 -10.98 -1.36 15.95
N ALA A 209 -11.57 -0.71 16.95
CA ALA A 209 -11.76 0.74 16.94
C ALA A 209 -11.59 1.37 18.32
N GLY A 210 -11.28 2.67 18.33
CA GLY A 210 -11.00 3.49 19.52
C GLY A 210 -9.52 3.65 19.80
N ASP A 211 -9.18 4.24 20.95
CA ASP A 211 -7.79 4.50 21.32
C ASP A 211 -7.07 3.22 21.79
N VAL A 212 -6.54 2.49 20.81
CA VAL A 212 -5.78 1.24 21.01
C VAL A 212 -4.37 1.47 21.58
N THR A 213 -3.89 2.72 21.63
CA THR A 213 -2.57 3.05 22.20
C THR A 213 -2.61 3.09 23.72
N HIS A 214 -3.70 3.59 24.29
CA HIS A 214 -3.94 3.59 25.73
C HIS A 214 -4.84 2.42 26.12
N ARG A 215 -4.32 1.18 25.99
CA ARG A 215 -5.12 -0.04 26.21
C ARG A 215 -5.84 -0.11 27.56
N ALA A 216 -5.26 0.51 28.59
CA ALA A 216 -5.82 0.58 29.95
C ALA A 216 -7.00 1.57 30.10
N SER A 217 -7.23 2.46 29.11
CA SER A 217 -8.33 3.44 29.16
C SER A 217 -9.72 2.80 29.03
N GLY A 218 -9.80 1.61 28.44
CA GLY A 218 -11.08 0.96 28.12
C GLY A 218 -11.85 1.65 26.97
N LEU A 219 -11.28 2.67 26.32
CA LEU A 219 -11.93 3.47 25.26
C LEU A 219 -11.71 2.88 23.85
N TRP A 220 -11.51 1.57 23.76
CA TRP A 220 -11.36 0.84 22.51
C TRP A 220 -12.07 -0.51 22.60
N GLY A 221 -12.28 -1.18 21.49
CA GLY A 221 -12.90 -2.48 21.47
C GLY A 221 -12.98 -3.07 20.07
N GLY A 222 -13.80 -4.12 19.95
CA GLY A 222 -14.03 -4.83 18.70
C GLY A 222 -15.50 -4.78 18.29
N GLN A 223 -15.74 -4.77 16.98
CA GLN A 223 -17.07 -4.91 16.39
C GLN A 223 -17.04 -5.93 15.27
N VAL A 224 -18.05 -6.80 15.23
CA VAL A 224 -18.33 -7.70 14.12
C VAL A 224 -19.58 -7.19 13.44
N LEU A 225 -19.51 -6.96 12.13
CA LEU A 225 -20.64 -6.56 11.31
C LEU A 225 -20.79 -7.55 10.15
N VAL A 226 -21.98 -8.14 10.04
CA VAL A 226 -22.37 -8.92 8.86
C VAL A 226 -23.57 -8.22 8.23
N THR A 227 -23.47 -7.88 6.95
CA THR A 227 -24.60 -7.36 6.18
C THR A 227 -24.89 -8.28 5.01
N THR A 228 -26.11 -8.82 4.93
CA THR A 228 -26.54 -9.69 3.84
C THR A 228 -27.53 -8.97 2.93
N HIS A 229 -27.45 -9.27 1.64
CA HIS A 229 -28.30 -8.68 0.63
C HIS A 229 -28.79 -9.74 -0.35
N ALA A 230 -29.98 -9.51 -0.89
CA ALA A 230 -30.49 -10.22 -2.05
C ALA A 230 -30.94 -9.25 -3.15
N GLN A 231 -30.81 -9.68 -4.40
CA GLN A 231 -31.26 -8.94 -5.56
C GLN A 231 -32.77 -8.70 -5.47
N GLY A 232 -33.19 -7.46 -5.65
CA GLY A 232 -34.59 -7.04 -5.58
C GLY A 232 -35.05 -6.64 -4.18
N GLU A 233 -34.23 -6.81 -3.13
CA GLU A 233 -34.53 -6.22 -1.82
C GLU A 233 -34.37 -4.69 -1.89
N THR A 234 -35.33 -3.96 -1.30
CA THR A 234 -35.37 -2.49 -1.27
C THR A 234 -34.89 -1.91 0.06
N ASP A 235 -34.79 -2.74 1.11
CA ASP A 235 -34.65 -2.28 2.50
C ASP A 235 -33.18 -2.13 2.95
N GLY A 236 -32.24 -2.05 2.00
CA GLY A 236 -30.83 -1.77 2.29
C GLY A 236 -30.03 -2.93 2.88
N GLY A 237 -30.57 -4.15 2.82
CA GLY A 237 -29.94 -5.37 3.36
C GLY A 237 -30.25 -5.62 4.83
N ARG A 238 -29.96 -6.83 5.30
CA ARG A 238 -30.12 -7.23 6.72
C ARG A 238 -28.79 -7.10 7.43
N ARG A 239 -28.80 -6.46 8.61
CA ARG A 239 -27.60 -6.15 9.39
C ARG A 239 -27.57 -6.94 10.69
N TYR A 240 -26.39 -7.44 11.01
CA TYR A 240 -26.08 -8.21 12.21
C TYR A 240 -24.82 -7.62 12.84
N SER A 241 -24.88 -7.28 14.12
CA SER A 241 -23.75 -6.64 14.80
C SER A 241 -23.50 -7.23 16.18
N ALA A 242 -22.22 -7.46 16.51
CA ALA A 242 -21.77 -7.77 17.86
C ALA A 242 -20.65 -6.81 18.26
N ILE A 243 -20.63 -6.38 19.52
CA ILE A 243 -19.59 -5.53 20.10
C ILE A 243 -18.88 -6.33 21.19
N ALA A 244 -17.57 -6.19 21.28
CA ALA A 244 -16.73 -6.80 22.30
C ALA A 244 -15.85 -5.74 22.97
N GLY A 245 -15.70 -5.80 24.29
CA GLY A 245 -14.75 -4.97 25.02
C GLY A 245 -13.30 -5.42 24.79
N PRO A 246 -12.31 -4.62 25.23
CA PRO A 246 -10.88 -4.90 25.09
C PRO A 246 -10.44 -6.32 25.45
N ASP A 247 -10.97 -6.85 26.56
CA ASP A 247 -10.58 -8.16 27.11
C ASP A 247 -10.98 -9.35 26.23
N ALA A 248 -11.90 -9.12 25.29
CA ALA A 248 -12.37 -10.11 24.32
C ALA A 248 -11.79 -9.87 22.92
N VAL A 249 -10.81 -8.98 22.77
CA VAL A 249 -10.16 -8.67 21.49
C VAL A 249 -8.69 -9.03 21.51
N ARG A 250 -8.24 -9.80 20.51
CA ARG A 250 -6.82 -10.06 20.24
C ARG A 250 -6.51 -9.64 18.81
N PHE A 251 -5.57 -8.72 18.66
CA PHE A 251 -4.94 -8.35 17.39
C PHE A 251 -3.42 -8.29 17.54
N SER A 252 -2.70 -8.19 16.42
CA SER A 252 -1.24 -8.22 16.40
C SER A 252 -0.68 -7.28 15.35
N THR A 253 0.45 -6.64 15.66
CA THR A 253 1.18 -5.80 14.70
C THR A 253 2.23 -6.58 13.90
N THR A 254 2.24 -7.91 14.04
CA THR A 254 3.21 -8.79 13.36
C THR A 254 2.53 -9.91 12.58
N ASP A 255 1.23 -10.08 12.76
CA ASP A 255 0.43 -11.08 12.08
C ASP A 255 -0.99 -10.54 11.85
N ALA A 256 -1.70 -11.18 10.94
CA ALA A 256 -3.03 -10.78 10.46
C ALA A 256 -4.15 -11.50 11.21
N ASP A 257 -3.84 -12.20 12.31
CA ASP A 257 -4.87 -12.93 13.04
C ASP A 257 -5.64 -11.98 13.97
N LEU A 258 -6.97 -12.08 13.90
CA LEU A 258 -7.88 -11.31 14.71
C LEU A 258 -8.82 -12.23 15.47
N THR A 259 -9.14 -11.87 16.71
CA THR A 259 -10.24 -12.46 17.47
C THR A 259 -11.05 -11.34 18.12
N ILE A 260 -12.37 -11.40 17.97
CA ILE A 260 -13.35 -10.48 18.57
C ILE A 260 -14.47 -11.30 19.17
N GLY A 261 -14.45 -11.51 20.48
CA GLY A 261 -15.38 -12.40 21.17
C GLY A 261 -15.33 -13.81 20.58
N ALA A 262 -16.46 -14.28 20.05
CA ALA A 262 -16.56 -15.59 19.39
C ALA A 262 -16.03 -15.58 17.94
N SER A 263 -15.86 -14.41 17.32
CA SER A 263 -15.49 -14.27 15.90
C SER A 263 -13.97 -14.22 15.71
N SER A 264 -13.48 -14.66 14.54
CA SER A 264 -12.05 -14.64 14.23
C SER A 264 -11.72 -14.58 12.74
N VAL A 265 -10.52 -14.08 12.44
CA VAL A 265 -9.82 -14.22 11.16
C VAL A 265 -8.49 -14.89 11.46
N ARG A 266 -8.16 -15.96 10.74
CA ARG A 266 -6.90 -16.71 10.87
C ARG A 266 -6.26 -16.95 9.52
N VAL A 267 -4.98 -16.63 9.39
CA VAL A 267 -4.20 -17.02 8.21
C VAL A 267 -3.75 -18.46 8.37
N LEU A 268 -4.10 -19.31 7.40
CA LEU A 268 -3.69 -20.70 7.33
C LEU A 268 -2.26 -20.82 6.77
N PRO A 269 -1.54 -21.92 7.02
CA PRO A 269 -0.15 -22.09 6.54
C PRO A 269 0.04 -21.94 5.02
N ASP A 270 -1.01 -22.17 4.24
CA ASP A 270 -1.02 -22.01 2.78
C ASP A 270 -1.46 -20.62 2.30
N GLY A 271 -1.64 -19.65 3.20
CA GLY A 271 -2.01 -18.27 2.91
C GLY A 271 -3.50 -18.05 2.62
N ARG A 272 -4.34 -19.06 2.85
CA ARG A 272 -5.80 -18.91 2.90
C ARG A 272 -6.24 -18.28 4.22
N TYR A 273 -7.44 -17.72 4.25
CA TYR A 273 -8.04 -17.15 5.46
C TYR A 273 -9.18 -18.03 5.95
N ALA A 274 -9.13 -18.49 7.20
CA ALA A 274 -10.30 -18.99 7.89
C ALA A 274 -11.02 -17.81 8.56
N VAL A 275 -12.26 -17.56 8.17
CA VAL A 275 -13.09 -16.45 8.63
C VAL A 275 -14.29 -17.04 9.36
N HIS A 276 -14.42 -16.73 10.64
CA HIS A 276 -15.58 -17.06 11.45
C HIS A 276 -16.19 -15.75 11.98
N ALA A 277 -17.46 -15.49 11.69
CA ALA A 277 -18.17 -14.32 12.21
C ALA A 277 -19.54 -14.69 12.76
N GLU A 278 -19.83 -14.22 13.96
CA GLU A 278 -21.08 -14.45 14.68
C GLU A 278 -21.63 -13.12 15.21
N ALA A 279 -22.86 -12.78 14.83
CA ALA A 279 -23.51 -11.56 15.28
C ALA A 279 -25.05 -11.68 15.34
N PRO A 280 -25.71 -11.15 16.38
CA PRO A 280 -27.17 -11.05 16.42
C PRO A 280 -27.69 -9.99 15.44
N ALA A 281 -28.92 -10.14 14.97
CA ALA A 281 -29.58 -9.17 14.09
C ALA A 281 -29.86 -7.84 14.81
N GLU A 282 -29.58 -6.71 14.17
CA GLU A 282 -29.81 -5.37 14.74
C GLU A 282 -31.31 -5.08 14.99
N ARG A 283 -32.22 -5.67 14.19
CA ARG A 283 -33.67 -5.43 14.24
C ARG A 283 -34.49 -6.66 14.63
N GLY A 284 -33.91 -7.57 15.42
CA GLY A 284 -34.50 -8.89 15.68
C GLY A 284 -34.41 -9.81 14.46
N GLY A 285 -34.78 -11.09 14.62
CA GLY A 285 -34.70 -12.08 13.51
C GLY A 285 -33.50 -13.04 13.57
N GLY A 286 -32.99 -13.31 14.77
CA GLY A 286 -31.99 -14.35 15.02
C GLY A 286 -30.55 -13.88 14.88
N ARG A 287 -29.68 -14.78 14.44
CA ARG A 287 -28.23 -14.61 14.42
C ARG A 287 -27.69 -14.89 13.01
N ALA A 288 -26.63 -14.19 12.63
CA ALA A 288 -25.80 -14.58 11.51
C ALA A 288 -24.59 -15.40 12.00
N THR A 289 -24.28 -16.45 11.26
CA THR A 289 -23.03 -17.20 11.34
C THR A 289 -22.39 -17.24 9.96
N VAL A 290 -21.13 -16.85 9.88
CA VAL A 290 -20.32 -16.98 8.68
C VAL A 290 -19.13 -17.88 9.03
N ASP A 291 -18.94 -18.94 8.27
CA ASP A 291 -17.81 -19.87 8.39
C ASP A 291 -17.22 -20.07 6.99
N LEU A 292 -16.15 -19.37 6.66
CA LEU A 292 -15.58 -19.36 5.32
C LEU A 292 -14.09 -19.67 5.33
N VAL A 293 -13.65 -20.33 4.27
CA VAL A 293 -12.25 -20.32 3.85
C VAL A 293 -12.14 -19.48 2.59
N VAL A 294 -11.50 -18.32 2.71
CA VAL A 294 -11.19 -17.43 1.58
C VAL A 294 -9.82 -17.80 1.03
N THR A 295 -9.76 -18.04 -0.27
CA THR A 295 -8.58 -18.53 -1.00
C THR A 295 -8.12 -17.44 -1.97
N PRO A 296 -7.12 -16.62 -1.59
CA PRO A 296 -6.55 -15.63 -2.49
C PRO A 296 -5.85 -16.30 -3.67
N GLN A 297 -6.06 -15.77 -4.88
CA GLN A 297 -5.27 -16.17 -6.03
C GLN A 297 -3.82 -15.64 -5.87
N PRO A 298 -2.79 -16.44 -6.19
CA PRO A 298 -1.41 -15.97 -6.16
C PRO A 298 -1.22 -14.68 -6.96
N ARG A 299 -0.43 -13.75 -6.42
CA ARG A 299 -0.06 -12.46 -7.05
C ARG A 299 -1.23 -11.50 -7.35
N ALA A 300 -2.46 -11.83 -6.98
CA ALA A 300 -3.61 -10.94 -7.12
C ALA A 300 -3.91 -10.22 -5.79
N TYR A 301 -3.00 -9.31 -5.42
CA TYR A 301 -3.14 -8.45 -4.24
C TYR A 301 -2.70 -7.01 -4.57
N PHE A 302 -3.14 -6.07 -3.74
CA PHE A 302 -2.65 -4.69 -3.72
C PHE A 302 -1.81 -4.49 -2.45
N PRO A 303 -0.58 -3.96 -2.55
CA PRO A 303 0.28 -3.77 -1.39
C PRO A 303 -0.29 -2.70 -0.45
N GLY A 304 0.11 -2.72 0.82
CA GLY A 304 -0.28 -1.68 1.77
C GLY A 304 0.13 -0.29 1.29
N ALA A 305 -0.79 0.68 1.41
CA ALA A 305 -0.52 2.08 1.15
C ALA A 305 -1.06 2.91 2.30
N THR A 306 -0.24 3.79 2.87
CA THR A 306 -0.64 4.74 3.92
C THR A 306 -0.58 6.16 3.35
N LEU A 307 -1.66 6.89 3.50
CA LEU A 307 -1.78 8.32 3.28
C LEU A 307 -1.58 9.01 4.63
N GLU A 308 -0.50 9.78 4.74
CA GLU A 308 -0.22 10.62 5.89
C GLU A 308 -0.22 12.09 5.45
N SER A 309 -0.93 12.94 6.19
CA SER A 309 -0.98 14.37 5.93
C SER A 309 -1.20 15.12 7.23
N GLY A 310 -0.14 15.69 7.80
CA GLY A 310 -0.21 16.40 9.07
C GLY A 310 -0.57 15.46 10.22
N ASP A 311 -1.73 15.69 10.83
CA ASP A 311 -2.29 14.92 11.95
C ASP A 311 -3.30 13.84 11.50
N PHE A 312 -3.38 13.57 10.19
CA PHE A 312 -4.22 12.56 9.57
C PHE A 312 -3.40 11.37 9.06
N ALA A 313 -3.89 10.16 9.34
CA ALA A 313 -3.35 8.91 8.79
C ALA A 313 -4.51 7.98 8.35
N SER A 314 -4.43 7.45 7.13
CA SER A 314 -5.32 6.40 6.65
C SER A 314 -4.61 5.52 5.65
N GLY A 315 -4.74 4.21 5.77
CA GLY A 315 -4.15 3.28 4.83
C GLY A 315 -5.03 2.07 4.56
N TYR A 316 -4.61 1.32 3.55
CA TYR A 316 -5.32 0.17 3.06
C TYR A 316 -4.37 -0.81 2.37
N ALA A 317 -4.72 -2.09 2.43
CA ALA A 317 -4.11 -3.19 1.69
C ALA A 317 -5.24 -4.08 1.14
N VAL A 318 -5.04 -4.71 -0.02
CA VAL A 318 -6.00 -5.69 -0.54
C VAL A 318 -5.32 -7.03 -0.66
N ALA A 319 -5.35 -7.81 0.43
CA ALA A 319 -4.63 -9.07 0.53
C ALA A 319 -5.21 -10.17 -0.37
N ALA A 320 -6.49 -10.07 -0.72
CA ALA A 320 -7.17 -10.99 -1.62
C ALA A 320 -8.03 -10.24 -2.65
N LEU A 321 -7.38 -9.50 -3.56
CA LEU A 321 -8.05 -8.72 -4.61
C LEU A 321 -8.83 -9.64 -5.56
N ARG A 322 -8.25 -10.81 -5.88
CA ARG A 322 -8.93 -11.90 -6.56
C ARG A 322 -8.92 -13.12 -5.67
N ALA A 323 -10.08 -13.54 -5.18
CA ALA A 323 -10.20 -14.72 -4.32
C ALA A 323 -11.47 -15.50 -4.60
N ASP A 324 -11.48 -16.75 -4.12
CA ASP A 324 -12.69 -17.57 -4.04
C ASP A 324 -12.96 -17.95 -2.58
N ALA A 325 -14.23 -18.09 -2.19
CA ALA A 325 -14.63 -18.52 -0.86
C ALA A 325 -15.42 -19.83 -0.90
N SER A 326 -15.20 -20.69 0.09
CA SER A 326 -16.00 -21.89 0.35
C SER A 326 -16.35 -21.98 1.82
N GLY A 327 -17.56 -22.47 2.14
CA GLY A 327 -18.01 -22.59 3.52
C GLY A 327 -19.51 -22.34 3.66
N THR A 328 -19.95 -21.81 4.78
CA THR A 328 -21.38 -21.57 5.06
C THR A 328 -21.66 -20.14 5.49
N LEU A 329 -22.80 -19.62 5.01
CA LEU A 329 -23.38 -18.39 5.50
C LEU A 329 -24.80 -18.69 5.97
N CYS A 330 -25.04 -18.54 7.27
CA CYS A 330 -26.34 -18.71 7.89
C CYS A 330 -26.86 -17.35 8.36
N ALA A 331 -28.04 -16.95 7.90
CA ALA A 331 -28.67 -15.69 8.28
C ALA A 331 -30.19 -15.84 8.27
N ALA A 332 -30.87 -15.27 9.27
CA ALA A 332 -32.34 -15.30 9.40
C ALA A 332 -32.94 -16.73 9.30
N GLY A 333 -32.28 -17.71 9.91
CA GLY A 333 -32.73 -19.10 9.93
C GLY A 333 -32.50 -19.88 8.63
N ALA A 334 -31.90 -19.28 7.60
CA ALA A 334 -31.51 -19.94 6.36
C ALA A 334 -29.99 -20.07 6.28
N CYS A 335 -29.50 -21.22 5.84
CA CYS A 335 -28.08 -21.47 5.61
C CYS A 335 -27.83 -21.73 4.12
N GLU A 336 -26.80 -21.08 3.59
CA GLU A 336 -26.29 -21.29 2.26
C GLU A 336 -24.90 -21.92 2.32
N ARG A 337 -24.69 -22.96 1.52
CA ARG A 337 -23.36 -23.54 1.27
C ARG A 337 -22.75 -22.82 0.08
N LEU A 338 -21.60 -22.18 0.30
CA LEU A 338 -20.79 -21.55 -0.74
C LEU A 338 -19.69 -22.52 -1.17
N THR A 339 -19.45 -22.62 -2.47
CA THR A 339 -18.41 -23.49 -3.05
C THR A 339 -17.69 -22.74 -4.15
N SER A 340 -16.44 -22.37 -3.90
CA SER A 340 -15.56 -21.62 -4.80
C SER A 340 -16.24 -20.41 -5.45
N VAL A 341 -16.95 -19.63 -4.64
CA VAL A 341 -17.66 -18.43 -5.12
C VAL A 341 -16.75 -17.21 -5.09
N GLN A 342 -17.02 -16.21 -5.92
CA GLN A 342 -16.22 -14.98 -5.95
C GLN A 342 -16.16 -14.33 -4.57
N ALA A 343 -14.93 -14.03 -4.14
CA ALA A 343 -14.65 -13.35 -2.88
C ALA A 343 -13.60 -12.25 -3.05
N TYR A 344 -13.58 -11.35 -2.07
CA TYR A 344 -12.66 -10.23 -1.98
C TYR A 344 -12.30 -10.00 -0.52
N HIS A 345 -11.06 -9.58 -0.25
CA HIS A 345 -10.61 -9.17 1.08
C HIS A 345 -9.68 -7.96 1.01
N ASP A 346 -10.04 -6.92 1.77
CA ASP A 346 -9.14 -5.82 2.11
C ASP A 346 -9.04 -5.58 3.62
N HIS A 347 -8.02 -4.81 3.96
CA HIS A 347 -7.71 -4.37 5.30
C HIS A 347 -7.47 -2.87 5.25
N ASN A 348 -8.20 -2.11 6.05
CA ASN A 348 -8.10 -0.67 6.10
C ASN A 348 -7.79 -0.24 7.53
N TRP A 349 -6.98 0.80 7.69
CA TRP A 349 -6.58 1.37 8.98
C TRP A 349 -6.56 2.89 8.91
N GLY A 350 -6.66 3.57 10.05
CA GLY A 350 -6.57 5.03 10.08
C GLY A 350 -7.55 5.71 11.01
N THR A 351 -7.54 7.04 10.98
CA THR A 351 -8.62 7.88 11.52
C THR A 351 -9.71 8.04 10.49
N TRP A 352 -10.96 7.73 10.85
CA TRP A 352 -12.06 7.67 9.88
C TRP A 352 -13.10 8.78 10.04
N GLN A 353 -12.98 9.63 11.06
CA GLN A 353 -13.92 10.73 11.26
C GLN A 353 -13.81 11.75 10.13
N GLY A 354 -14.93 11.96 9.42
CA GLY A 354 -15.02 12.91 8.30
C GLY A 354 -14.31 12.47 7.02
N VAL A 355 -13.77 11.24 6.99
CA VAL A 355 -13.18 10.66 5.78
C VAL A 355 -14.27 10.25 4.81
N THR A 356 -14.05 10.51 3.53
CA THR A 356 -14.89 9.96 2.46
C THR A 356 -14.02 9.24 1.45
N TRP A 357 -14.59 8.30 0.71
CA TRP A 357 -13.85 7.56 -0.31
C TRP A 357 -14.70 7.23 -1.53
N GLU A 358 -13.99 6.93 -2.61
CA GLU A 358 -14.50 6.12 -3.71
C GLU A 358 -13.67 4.87 -3.76
N TRP A 359 -14.32 3.72 -3.80
CA TRP A 359 -13.64 2.43 -3.79
C TRP A 359 -14.40 1.45 -4.65
N GLY A 360 -13.70 0.49 -5.26
CA GLY A 360 -14.39 -0.60 -5.90
C GLY A 360 -13.45 -1.63 -6.48
N ALA A 361 -13.94 -2.86 -6.51
CA ALA A 361 -13.23 -4.01 -7.05
C ALA A 361 -14.16 -4.86 -7.90
N GLY A 362 -13.61 -5.50 -8.93
CA GLY A 362 -14.40 -6.34 -9.82
C GLY A 362 -13.57 -7.39 -10.54
N ARG A 363 -14.21 -8.52 -10.83
CA ARG A 363 -13.65 -9.62 -11.62
C ARG A 363 -14.27 -9.58 -13.02
N ALA A 364 -13.45 -9.31 -14.05
CA ALA A 364 -13.87 -9.18 -15.43
C ALA A 364 -13.12 -10.19 -16.32
N GLY A 365 -13.65 -11.42 -16.38
CA GLY A 365 -12.96 -12.56 -16.98
C GLY A 365 -11.62 -12.85 -16.28
N ASP A 366 -10.53 -12.84 -17.06
CA ASP A 366 -9.16 -13.07 -16.57
C ASP A 366 -8.58 -11.85 -15.85
N LEU A 367 -9.22 -10.69 -15.98
CA LEU A 367 -8.79 -9.46 -15.33
C LEU A 367 -9.50 -9.29 -14.00
N THR A 368 -8.79 -8.72 -13.03
CA THR A 368 -9.37 -8.19 -11.81
C THR A 368 -8.84 -6.78 -11.62
N LEU A 369 -9.69 -5.91 -11.11
CA LEU A 369 -9.34 -4.52 -10.90
C LEU A 369 -9.73 -4.03 -9.52
N LEU A 370 -9.00 -3.01 -9.09
CA LEU A 370 -9.23 -2.22 -7.90
C LEU A 370 -9.14 -0.75 -8.30
N TYR A 371 -10.08 0.06 -7.88
CA TYR A 371 -9.92 1.51 -7.91
C TYR A 371 -10.18 2.09 -6.53
N GLY A 372 -9.53 3.21 -6.25
CA GLY A 372 -9.63 3.82 -4.94
C GLY A 372 -9.23 5.29 -4.93
N ARG A 373 -9.90 6.05 -4.09
CA ARG A 373 -9.57 7.43 -3.72
C ARG A 373 -10.06 7.66 -2.29
N VAL A 374 -9.17 8.00 -1.37
CA VAL A 374 -9.50 8.37 0.00
C VAL A 374 -9.29 9.87 0.17
N GLN A 375 -10.29 10.55 0.73
CA GLN A 375 -10.34 11.99 0.88
C GLN A 375 -10.30 12.35 2.39
N PRO A 376 -9.23 13.00 2.87
CA PRO A 376 -9.12 13.47 4.25
C PRO A 376 -10.19 14.53 4.58
N PRO A 377 -10.57 14.69 5.86
CA PRO A 377 -11.61 15.63 6.29
C PRO A 377 -11.28 17.09 5.92
N ASP A 378 -10.02 17.52 6.06
CA ASP A 378 -9.60 18.92 5.90
C ASP A 378 -9.06 19.24 4.50
N SER A 379 -9.47 18.45 3.51
CA SER A 379 -9.06 18.66 2.13
C SER A 379 -9.79 19.87 1.51
N LEU A 380 -9.29 21.07 1.82
CA LEU A 380 -9.76 22.37 1.32
C LEU A 380 -9.51 22.52 -0.19
N GLY A 381 -10.24 21.76 -1.01
CA GLY A 381 -10.28 21.90 -2.47
C GLY A 381 -9.35 21.01 -3.28
N THR A 382 -8.37 20.34 -2.66
CA THR A 382 -7.46 19.41 -3.35
C THR A 382 -8.05 18.00 -3.33
N ARG A 383 -8.54 17.52 -4.49
CA ARG A 383 -9.00 16.13 -4.61
C ARG A 383 -7.81 15.18 -4.57
N SER A 384 -7.90 14.13 -3.75
CA SER A 384 -6.96 13.03 -3.78
C SER A 384 -6.94 12.37 -5.16
N SER A 385 -5.79 11.80 -5.53
CA SER A 385 -5.68 11.10 -6.82
C SER A 385 -6.49 9.80 -6.78
N LEU A 386 -7.23 9.54 -7.87
CA LEU A 386 -7.89 8.27 -8.10
C LEU A 386 -6.91 7.33 -8.81
N PHE A 387 -6.79 6.12 -8.31
CA PHE A 387 -6.01 5.06 -8.95
C PHE A 387 -6.93 3.98 -9.53
N LEU A 388 -6.46 3.31 -10.58
CA LEU A 388 -7.06 2.09 -11.14
C LEU A 388 -5.96 1.06 -11.35
N TYR A 389 -5.94 0.05 -10.51
CA TYR A 389 -4.99 -1.05 -10.45
C TYR A 389 -5.57 -2.28 -11.13
N VAL A 390 -4.82 -2.88 -12.07
CA VAL A 390 -5.27 -4.01 -12.88
C VAL A 390 -4.32 -5.19 -12.67
N VAL A 391 -4.89 -6.37 -12.42
CA VAL A 391 -4.17 -7.64 -12.30
C VAL A 391 -4.75 -8.69 -13.25
N ASP A 392 -3.93 -9.66 -13.62
CA ASP A 392 -4.33 -10.87 -14.34
C ASP A 392 -3.76 -12.12 -13.63
N SER A 393 -3.78 -13.27 -14.29
CA SER A 393 -3.25 -14.54 -13.74
C SER A 393 -1.74 -14.52 -13.44
N LEU A 394 -0.98 -13.58 -14.01
CA LEU A 394 0.45 -13.41 -13.77
C LEU A 394 0.75 -12.35 -12.70
N GLY A 395 -0.28 -11.73 -12.10
CA GLY A 395 -0.16 -10.71 -11.08
C GLY A 395 -0.41 -9.30 -11.62
N PHE A 396 0.32 -8.31 -11.09
CA PHE A 396 0.25 -6.93 -11.55
C PHE A 396 0.36 -6.81 -13.07
N ARG A 397 -0.55 -6.03 -13.67
CA ARG A 397 -0.58 -5.78 -15.12
C ARG A 397 -0.36 -4.32 -15.43
N ALA A 398 -1.10 -3.42 -14.79
CA ALA A 398 -0.97 -1.97 -15.00
C ALA A 398 -1.58 -1.15 -13.88
N LEU A 399 -1.12 0.10 -13.79
CA LEU A 399 -1.68 1.15 -12.95
C LEU A 399 -2.04 2.35 -13.83
N PHE A 400 -3.29 2.77 -13.73
CA PHE A 400 -3.85 3.95 -14.34
C PHE A 400 -4.24 4.97 -13.26
N ARG A 401 -4.36 6.24 -13.63
CA ARG A 401 -4.77 7.35 -12.77
C ARG A 401 -5.90 8.15 -13.43
N PRO A 402 -7.11 7.56 -13.58
CA PRO A 402 -8.25 8.30 -14.10
C PRO A 402 -8.48 9.57 -13.28
N ARG A 403 -8.87 10.66 -13.93
CA ARG A 403 -9.08 11.94 -13.24
C ARG A 403 -10.24 11.89 -12.24
N ASP A 404 -11.35 11.28 -12.64
CA ASP A 404 -12.58 11.18 -11.85
C ASP A 404 -13.41 9.96 -12.30
N ILE A 405 -14.43 9.60 -11.51
CA ILE A 405 -15.50 8.68 -11.89
C ILE A 405 -16.72 9.51 -12.32
N ALA A 406 -17.12 9.40 -13.59
CA ALA A 406 -18.32 10.06 -14.08
C ALA A 406 -19.56 9.23 -13.73
N TYR A 407 -20.23 9.57 -12.63
CA TYR A 407 -21.45 8.91 -12.18
C TYR A 407 -22.72 9.48 -12.83
N VAL A 408 -23.69 8.60 -13.06
CA VAL A 408 -25.08 8.94 -13.40
C VAL A 408 -25.97 8.49 -12.24
N ASP A 409 -26.53 9.45 -11.50
CA ASP A 409 -27.29 9.22 -10.26
C ASP A 409 -28.80 9.06 -10.54
N ASP A 410 -29.19 8.04 -11.32
CA ASP A 410 -30.59 7.78 -11.69
C ASP A 410 -31.28 6.70 -10.83
N ARG A 411 -30.57 6.08 -9.89
CA ARG A 411 -31.16 5.14 -8.93
C ARG A 411 -31.61 5.89 -7.68
N VAL A 412 -32.62 5.35 -7.01
CA VAL A 412 -33.19 5.93 -5.79
C VAL A 412 -33.17 4.89 -4.67
N VAL A 413 -32.79 5.32 -3.46
CA VAL A 413 -32.87 4.52 -2.24
C VAL A 413 -33.47 5.33 -1.10
N THR A 414 -34.03 4.66 -0.10
CA THR A 414 -34.64 5.30 1.08
C THR A 414 -33.79 5.04 2.32
N VAL A 415 -33.40 6.11 3.00
CA VAL A 415 -32.60 6.06 4.23
C VAL A 415 -33.30 6.89 5.30
N GLY A 416 -33.72 6.27 6.42
CA GLY A 416 -34.40 6.98 7.50
C GLY A 416 -35.68 7.73 7.06
N GLY A 417 -36.42 7.16 6.11
CA GLY A 417 -37.61 7.80 5.52
C GLY A 417 -37.34 8.89 4.48
N ARG A 418 -36.06 9.21 4.20
CA ARG A 418 -35.67 10.16 3.16
C ARG A 418 -35.21 9.44 1.90
N THR A 419 -35.74 9.90 0.78
CA THR A 419 -35.34 9.44 -0.56
C THR A 419 -34.08 10.17 -1.03
N ILE A 420 -33.07 9.43 -1.48
CA ILE A 420 -31.82 9.98 -2.03
C ILE A 420 -31.51 9.36 -3.39
N ARG A 421 -30.87 10.14 -4.28
CA ARG A 421 -30.38 9.67 -5.58
C ARG A 421 -28.97 9.10 -5.42
N VAL A 422 -28.74 7.94 -6.01
CA VAL A 422 -27.47 7.19 -5.95
C VAL A 422 -27.09 6.70 -7.35
N PRO A 423 -25.82 6.33 -7.57
CA PRO A 423 -25.39 5.86 -8.88
C PRO A 423 -26.22 4.71 -9.44
N SER A 424 -26.51 4.84 -10.72
CA SER A 424 -26.96 3.76 -11.59
C SER A 424 -25.84 3.29 -12.53
N ARG A 425 -24.92 4.20 -12.88
CA ARG A 425 -23.79 3.94 -13.78
C ARG A 425 -22.58 4.78 -13.38
N GLY A 426 -21.38 4.29 -13.67
CA GLY A 426 -20.12 5.02 -13.53
C GLY A 426 -19.19 4.78 -14.72
N ILE A 427 -18.36 5.75 -15.09
CA ILE A 427 -17.37 5.60 -16.15
C ILE A 427 -16.02 6.18 -15.70
N MET A 428 -14.95 5.43 -15.92
CA MET A 428 -13.56 5.86 -15.73
C MET A 428 -12.78 5.67 -17.02
N LEU A 429 -11.95 6.66 -17.35
CA LEU A 429 -11.12 6.68 -18.55
C LEU A 429 -9.73 7.14 -18.19
N ASP A 430 -8.72 6.49 -18.76
CA ASP A 430 -7.33 6.96 -18.67
C ASP A 430 -6.50 6.48 -19.86
N ALA A 431 -5.41 7.20 -20.13
CA ALA A 431 -4.43 6.85 -21.14
C ALA A 431 -3.01 7.22 -20.67
N ARG A 432 -2.07 6.30 -20.84
CA ARG A 432 -0.65 6.47 -20.49
C ARG A 432 0.22 6.01 -21.64
N GLY A 433 0.75 6.97 -22.40
CA GLY A 433 1.48 6.65 -23.62
C GLY A 433 0.58 5.93 -24.62
N ALA A 434 0.95 4.70 -25.00
CA ALA A 434 0.16 3.86 -25.90
C ALA A 434 -0.92 3.01 -25.19
N ASP A 435 -0.88 2.95 -23.85
CA ASP A 435 -1.84 2.20 -23.07
C ASP A 435 -3.08 3.03 -22.79
N THR A 436 -4.25 2.41 -22.89
CA THR A 436 -5.56 3.05 -22.72
C THR A 436 -6.47 2.14 -21.93
N ILE A 437 -7.35 2.73 -21.12
CA ILE A 437 -8.34 1.97 -20.36
C ILE A 437 -9.67 2.72 -20.30
N ARG A 438 -10.73 1.93 -20.41
CA ARG A 438 -12.11 2.34 -20.15
C ARG A 438 -12.77 1.31 -19.25
N VAL A 439 -13.28 1.79 -18.13
CA VAL A 439 -14.06 1.00 -17.18
C VAL A 439 -15.46 1.59 -17.08
N GLU A 440 -16.46 0.74 -17.24
CA GLU A 440 -17.86 1.08 -17.06
C GLU A 440 -18.43 0.26 -15.90
N LEU A 441 -19.17 0.93 -15.02
CA LEU A 441 -19.87 0.36 -13.88
C LEU A 441 -21.35 0.41 -14.18
N ASP A 442 -22.05 -0.72 -14.08
CA ASP A 442 -23.50 -0.82 -14.18
C ASP A 442 -24.06 -1.30 -12.84
N VAL A 443 -24.76 -0.42 -12.12
CA VAL A 443 -25.16 -0.64 -10.73
C VAL A 443 -26.52 -1.34 -10.69
N GLU A 444 -26.49 -2.62 -10.30
CA GLU A 444 -27.67 -3.48 -10.20
C GLU A 444 -28.39 -3.30 -8.85
N HIS A 445 -27.64 -3.01 -7.79
CA HIS A 445 -28.16 -2.75 -6.45
C HIS A 445 -27.34 -1.66 -5.75
N ALA A 446 -28.01 -0.82 -4.96
CA ALA A 446 -27.38 0.12 -4.04
C ALA A 446 -28.09 0.10 -2.69
N SER A 447 -27.33 0.14 -1.60
CA SER A 447 -27.79 0.45 -0.25
C SER A 447 -27.08 1.71 0.23
N ALA A 448 -27.72 2.47 1.10
CA ALA A 448 -27.11 3.66 1.67
C ALA A 448 -27.32 3.74 3.18
N THR A 449 -26.29 4.21 3.87
CA THR A 449 -26.27 4.43 5.32
C THR A 449 -26.03 5.90 5.61
N ASP A 450 -26.82 6.47 6.51
CA ASP A 450 -26.62 7.84 6.99
C ASP A 450 -25.51 7.88 8.04
N THR A 451 -24.34 8.41 7.67
CA THR A 451 -23.15 8.42 8.53
C THR A 451 -23.24 9.44 9.66
N ARG A 452 -24.24 10.32 9.63
CA ARG A 452 -24.50 11.30 10.69
C ARG A 452 -25.00 10.66 11.97
N LEU A 453 -25.74 9.55 11.88
CA LEU A 453 -26.33 8.90 13.05
C LEU A 453 -25.26 8.50 14.07
N GLY A 454 -24.21 7.82 13.60
CA GLY A 454 -23.10 7.42 14.47
C GLY A 454 -22.35 8.60 15.08
N LEU A 455 -22.26 9.74 14.38
CA LEU A 455 -21.67 10.97 14.95
C LEU A 455 -22.56 11.56 16.03
N VAL A 456 -23.88 11.64 15.79
CA VAL A 456 -24.85 12.17 16.75
C VAL A 456 -24.88 11.32 18.02
N GLU A 457 -24.86 9.99 17.90
CA GLU A 457 -24.84 9.05 19.03
C GLU A 457 -23.58 9.20 19.89
N ARG A 458 -22.46 9.62 19.29
CA ARG A 458 -21.20 9.92 20.00
C ARG A 458 -21.12 11.36 20.54
N GLY A 459 -22.16 12.17 20.37
CA GLY A 459 -22.21 13.56 20.83
C GLY A 459 -21.66 14.60 19.83
N ASP A 460 -21.23 14.17 18.64
CA ASP A 460 -20.64 15.03 17.60
C ASP A 460 -21.70 15.61 16.65
N ALA A 461 -22.78 16.15 17.21
CA ALA A 461 -23.92 16.64 16.42
C ALA A 461 -23.52 17.79 15.47
N ASP A 462 -22.55 18.62 15.84
CA ASP A 462 -22.07 19.71 15.00
C ASP A 462 -21.28 19.18 13.81
N ALA A 463 -20.37 18.22 13.99
CA ALA A 463 -19.66 17.58 12.88
C ALA A 463 -20.64 16.91 11.90
N ALA A 464 -21.68 16.25 12.43
CA ALA A 464 -22.73 15.62 11.63
C ALA A 464 -23.48 16.62 10.71
N ARG A 465 -23.69 17.87 11.15
CA ARG A 465 -24.37 18.91 10.33
C ARG A 465 -23.50 19.43 9.18
N HIS A 466 -22.18 19.35 9.31
CA HIS A 466 -21.24 19.89 8.32
C HIS A 466 -20.81 18.87 7.26
N LEU A 467 -21.26 17.62 7.34
CA LEU A 467 -20.99 16.62 6.31
C LEU A 467 -21.65 17.00 4.98
N ALA A 468 -20.84 17.34 3.98
CA ALA A 468 -21.31 17.67 2.64
C ALA A 468 -21.94 16.48 1.90
N ARG A 469 -21.49 15.26 2.20
CA ARG A 469 -21.97 14.00 1.62
C ARG A 469 -22.23 12.97 2.74
N PRO A 470 -23.35 13.06 3.44
CA PRO A 470 -23.60 12.26 4.65
C PRO A 470 -24.04 10.82 4.36
N TYR A 471 -24.26 10.44 3.09
CA TYR A 471 -24.73 9.11 2.74
C TYR A 471 -23.59 8.26 2.19
N PHE A 472 -23.18 7.25 2.95
CA PHE A 472 -22.31 6.20 2.46
C PHE A 472 -23.13 5.21 1.62
N VAL A 473 -22.74 4.99 0.37
CA VAL A 473 -23.46 4.16 -0.59
C VAL A 473 -22.60 2.95 -0.94
N GLN A 474 -23.12 1.75 -0.63
CA GLN A 474 -22.54 0.48 -1.06
C GLN A 474 -23.34 -0.08 -2.23
N MET A 475 -22.63 -0.54 -3.25
CA MET A 475 -23.21 -0.91 -4.52
C MET A 475 -22.67 -2.26 -4.98
N LYS A 476 -23.53 -3.02 -5.63
CA LYS A 476 -23.18 -4.24 -6.35
C LYS A 476 -23.66 -4.10 -7.78
N GLY A 477 -22.85 -4.56 -8.72
CA GLY A 477 -23.23 -4.50 -10.12
C GLY A 477 -22.28 -5.24 -11.03
N ARG A 478 -22.33 -4.85 -12.30
CA ARG A 478 -21.43 -5.34 -13.34
C ARG A 478 -20.37 -4.29 -13.63
N LEU A 479 -19.20 -4.79 -13.98
CA LEU A 479 -18.09 -4.00 -14.43
C LEU A 479 -17.70 -4.49 -15.82
N ARG A 480 -17.46 -3.54 -16.73
CA ARG A 480 -16.92 -3.81 -18.06
C ARG A 480 -15.62 -3.05 -18.25
N ILE A 481 -14.57 -3.75 -18.65
CA ILE A 481 -13.26 -3.17 -18.95
C ILE A 481 -12.96 -3.33 -20.43
N SER A 482 -12.32 -2.33 -21.04
CA SER A 482 -11.84 -2.36 -22.42
C SER A 482 -10.66 -1.43 -22.61
N GLY A 483 -9.73 -1.77 -23.50
CA GLY A 483 -8.60 -0.89 -23.81
C GLY A 483 -7.40 -1.63 -24.39
N ARG A 484 -6.20 -1.07 -24.14
CA ARG A 484 -4.91 -1.63 -24.55
C ARG A 484 -3.91 -1.47 -23.41
N VAL A 485 -3.21 -2.54 -23.06
CA VAL A 485 -2.19 -2.54 -22.01
C VAL A 485 -0.98 -3.35 -22.45
N GLY A 486 0.21 -2.75 -22.47
CA GLY A 486 1.43 -3.41 -22.93
C GLY A 486 1.31 -3.90 -24.38
N GLY A 487 0.70 -3.08 -25.25
CA GLY A 487 0.46 -3.42 -26.66
C GLY A 487 -0.68 -4.41 -26.92
N GLN A 488 -1.19 -5.10 -25.90
CA GLN A 488 -2.27 -6.10 -26.03
C GLN A 488 -3.64 -5.47 -25.81
N ILE A 489 -4.62 -5.86 -26.62
CA ILE A 489 -6.03 -5.50 -26.38
C ILE A 489 -6.49 -6.24 -25.12
N VAL A 490 -7.11 -5.50 -24.22
CA VAL A 490 -7.69 -6.05 -22.98
C VAL A 490 -9.18 -5.77 -22.96
N GLY A 491 -9.95 -6.73 -22.43
CA GLY A 491 -11.37 -6.56 -22.27
C GLY A 491 -11.99 -7.68 -21.45
N GLY A 492 -13.11 -7.38 -20.80
CA GLY A 492 -13.81 -8.35 -19.99
C GLY A 492 -15.02 -7.72 -19.30
N GLU A 493 -15.87 -8.58 -18.75
CA GLU A 493 -17.02 -8.18 -17.97
C GLU A 493 -17.24 -9.15 -16.82
N GLY A 494 -17.75 -8.65 -15.69
CA GLY A 494 -18.21 -9.50 -14.60
C GLY A 494 -18.64 -8.71 -13.37
N ALA A 495 -18.81 -9.40 -12.25
CA ALA A 495 -19.39 -8.80 -11.05
C ALA A 495 -18.36 -7.97 -10.26
N GLY A 496 -18.84 -6.87 -9.68
CA GLY A 496 -18.05 -6.00 -8.81
C GLY A 496 -18.86 -5.37 -7.68
N PHE A 497 -18.13 -4.88 -6.70
CA PHE A 497 -18.62 -4.10 -5.57
C PHE A 497 -18.00 -2.71 -5.61
N PHE A 498 -18.81 -1.70 -5.31
CA PHE A 498 -18.43 -0.30 -5.47
C PHE A 498 -18.96 0.51 -4.29
N GLU A 499 -18.22 1.55 -3.90
CA GLU A 499 -18.53 2.39 -2.76
C GLU A 499 -18.28 3.86 -3.09
N THR A 500 -19.16 4.73 -2.60
CA THR A 500 -19.06 6.19 -2.77
C THR A 500 -19.88 6.91 -1.71
N TYR A 501 -19.69 8.23 -1.61
CA TYR A 501 -20.50 9.11 -0.77
C TYR A 501 -21.46 9.99 -1.58
N ARG A 502 -22.63 10.31 -1.01
CA ARG A 502 -23.65 11.21 -1.57
C ARG A 502 -24.17 12.23 -0.57
#